data_AF-A0A1J3ELY7-F1
#
_entry.id   AF-A0A1J3ELY7-F1
#
_cell.length_a   1.000
_cell.length_b   1.000
_cell.length_c   1.000
_cell.angle_alpha   90.00
_cell.angle_beta   90.00
_cell.angle_gamma   90.00
#
_symmetry.space_group_name_H-M   'P 1'
#
loop_
_entity.id
_entity.type
_entity.pdbx_description
1 polymer ?
#
loop_
_entity_poly.entity_id
_entity_poly.type
_entity_poly.pdbx_seq_one_letter_code
_entity_poly.pdbx_strand_id
1 'polypeptide(L)' 'ELKYFLGIEVCRSTDGLFLSQRKYILDLLCETGNLEAKPAPTPLEDTYKANQQGESDTKSDCAFHDAPLYRKIVGKLI' A
#
# COMPACT_ATOMS: atom_id res chain seq x y z
N GLU A 1 7.58 22.87 11.21
CA GLU A 1 8.02 22.78 9.80
C GLU A 1 7.67 21.40 9.29
N LEU A 2 6.93 21.29 8.18
CA LEU A 2 6.55 20.03 7.54
C LEU A 2 7.65 19.61 6.57
N LYS A 3 8.15 18.38 6.68
CA LYS A 3 9.20 17.84 5.81
C LYS A 3 8.71 16.60 5.09
N TYR A 4 9.17 16.40 3.86
CA TYR A 4 8.86 15.22 3.06
C TYR A 4 10.12 14.40 2.83
N PHE A 5 10.07 13.10 3.12
CA PHE A 5 11.12 12.16 2.75
C PHE A 5 10.49 10.84 2.31
N LEU A 6 10.84 10.36 1.12
CA LEU A 6 10.33 9.10 0.58
C LEU A 6 8.79 9.04 0.63
N GLY A 7 8.07 10.10 0.26
CA GLY A 7 6.59 10.11 0.35
C GLY A 7 6.01 10.15 1.77
N ILE A 8 6.84 10.19 2.81
CA ILE A 8 6.41 10.34 4.21
C ILE A 8 6.47 11.83 4.58
N GLU A 9 5.33 12.35 5.00
CA GLU A 9 5.14 13.63 5.67
C GLU A 9 5.58 13.52 7.11
N VAL A 10 6.52 14.37 7.50
CA VAL A 10 7.06 14.44 8.85
C VAL A 10 6.71 15.80 9.43
N CYS A 11 5.89 15.79 10.48
CA CYS A 11 5.54 16.97 11.25
C CYS A 11 6.05 16.82 12.68
N ARG A 12 6.86 17.77 13.14
CA ARG A 12 7.37 17.80 14.51
C ARG A 12 6.61 18.84 15.33
N SER A 13 6.03 18.40 16.44
CA SER A 13 5.32 19.19 17.45
C SER A 13 6.13 19.24 18.75
N THR A 14 5.70 20.05 19.71
CA THR A 14 6.16 19.99 21.11
C THR A 14 5.83 18.63 21.75
N ASP A 15 4.74 18.00 21.31
CA ASP A 15 4.21 16.77 21.89
C ASP A 15 4.79 15.50 21.25
N GLY A 16 5.59 15.65 20.18
CA GLY A 16 6.23 14.52 19.52
C GLY A 16 6.38 14.66 18.00
N LEU A 17 6.48 13.51 17.34
CA LEU A 17 6.66 13.38 15.89
C LEU A 17 5.43 12.72 15.27
N PHE A 18 4.84 13.38 14.29
CA PHE A 18 3.74 12.84 13.48
C PHE A 18 4.26 12.48 12.10
N LEU A 19 3.96 11.26 11.67
CA LEU A 19 4.31 10.72 10.35
C LEU A 19 3.02 10.41 9.58
N SER A 20 2.95 10.83 8.33
CA SER A 20 1.80 10.60 7.45
C SER A 20 2.28 10.17 6.06
N GLN A 21 1.69 9.13 5.49
CA GLN A 21 1.83 8.81 4.06
C GLN A 21 0.56 9.17 3.28
N ARG A 22 -0.37 9.94 3.87
CA ARG A 22 -1.71 10.17 3.28
C ARG A 22 -1.62 10.70 1.86
N LYS A 23 -0.78 11.71 1.62
CA LYS A 23 -0.58 12.27 0.28
C LYS A 23 -0.03 11.22 -0.69
N TYR A 24 0.99 10.47 -0.27
CA TYR A 24 1.59 9.43 -1.07
C TYR A 24 0.59 8.35 -1.51
N ILE A 25 -0.24 7.88 -0.58
CA ILE A 25 -1.28 6.89 -0.87
C ILE A 25 -2.33 7.48 -1.82
N LEU A 26 -2.77 8.72 -1.63
CA LEU A 26 -3.73 9.36 -2.54
C LEU A 26 -3.18 9.52 -3.96
N ASP A 27 -1.92 9.93 -4.09
CA ASP A 27 -1.24 10.06 -5.38
C ASP A 27 -1.11 8.69 -6.07
N LEU A 28 -0.74 7.63 -5.32
CA LEU A 28 -0.68 6.26 -5.81
C LEU A 28 -2.04 5.74 -6.29
N LEU A 29 -3.10 6.00 -5.53
CA LEU A 29 -4.46 5.61 -5.89
C LEU A 29 -4.93 6.36 -7.15
N CYS A 30 -4.62 7.65 -7.25
CA CYS A 30 -4.92 8.45 -8.44
C CYS A 30 -4.21 7.90 -9.68
N GLU A 31 -2.90 7.65 -9.60
CA GLU A 31 -2.10 7.11 -10.71
C GLU A 31 -2.54 5.73 -11.19
N THR A 32 -3.17 4.95 -10.31
CA THR A 32 -3.57 3.56 -10.59
C THR A 32 -5.07 3.47 -10.90
N GLY A 33 -5.80 4.58 -10.87
CA GLY A 33 -7.25 4.62 -11.12
C GLY A 33 -8.09 4.05 -9.97
N ASN A 34 -7.55 3.98 -8.75
CA ASN A 34 -8.17 3.38 -7.57
C ASN A 34 -8.64 4.40 -6.52
N LEU A 35 -8.74 5.70 -6.86
CA LEU A 35 -9.13 6.73 -5.89
C LEU A 35 -10.53 6.51 -5.29
N GLU A 36 -11.45 5.96 -6.08
CA GLU A 36 -12.83 5.63 -5.67
C GLU A 36 -13.00 4.15 -5.32
N ALA A 37 -11.90 3.41 -5.17
CA ALA A 37 -11.96 2.00 -4.82
C ALA A 37 -12.67 1.82 -3.47
N LYS A 38 -13.55 0.81 -3.40
CA LYS A 38 -14.22 0.46 -2.15
C LYS A 38 -13.16 0.10 -1.10
N PRO A 39 -13.28 0.61 0.14
CA PRO A 39 -12.39 0.20 1.22
C PRO A 39 -12.38 -1.33 1.35
N ALA A 40 -11.18 -1.91 1.32
CA ALA A 40 -11.01 -3.32 1.59
C ALA A 40 -11.10 -3.55 3.11
N PRO A 41 -11.83 -4.59 3.58
CA PRO A 41 -11.87 -4.92 4.99
C PRO A 41 -10.55 -5.51 5.49
N THR A 42 -9.61 -5.80 4.60
CA THR A 42 -8.31 -6.40 4.92
C THR A 42 -7.34 -5.31 5.38
N PRO A 43 -6.95 -5.27 6.66
CA PRO A 43 -5.71 -4.63 7.03
C PRO A 43 -4.57 -5.46 6.40
N LEU A 44 -3.51 -4.80 5.94
CA LEU A 44 -2.25 -5.48 5.71
C LEU A 44 -1.89 -6.19 7.01
N GLU A 45 -1.86 -7.53 7.03
CA GLU A 45 -1.48 -8.25 8.26
C GLU A 45 -0.08 -7.80 8.68
N ASP A 46 0.06 -7.33 9.93
CA ASP A 46 1.35 -6.92 10.52
C ASP A 46 2.40 -8.04 10.51
N THR A 47 1.97 -9.28 10.25
CA THR A 47 2.80 -10.46 10.08
C THR A 47 2.43 -11.20 8.80
N TYR A 48 2.75 -10.63 7.63
CA TYR A 48 2.83 -11.44 6.41
C TYR A 48 3.96 -12.47 6.59
N LYS A 49 3.63 -13.64 7.14
CA LYS A 49 4.51 -14.80 7.08
C LYS A 49 4.41 -15.32 5.65
N ALA A 50 5.45 -15.05 4.87
CA ALA A 50 5.68 -15.73 3.61
C ALA A 50 5.83 -17.23 3.90
N ASN A 51 4.71 -17.94 4.04
CA ASN A 51 4.69 -19.37 4.05
C ASN A 51 5.18 -19.79 2.66
N GLN A 52 6.39 -20.33 2.58
CA GLN A 52 6.98 -20.89 1.36
C GLN A 52 6.27 -22.18 0.90
N GLN A 53 5.02 -22.38 1.30
CA GLN A 53 4.19 -23.48 0.84
C GLN A 53 3.21 -22.87 -0.13
N GLY A 54 3.43 -23.13 -1.43
CA GLY A 54 2.55 -22.66 -2.50
C GLY A 54 1.09 -22.89 -2.14
N GLU A 55 0.30 -21.85 -2.31
CA GLU A 55 -1.15 -21.87 -2.09
C GLU A 55 -1.77 -22.91 -3.05
N SER A 56 -1.96 -24.11 -2.53
CA SER A 56 -2.85 -25.12 -3.09
C SER A 56 -4.13 -25.08 -2.28
N ASP A 57 -5.25 -25.00 -3.01
CA ASP A 57 -6.60 -25.33 -2.57
C ASP A 57 -7.36 -24.28 -1.76
N THR A 58 -7.98 -23.33 -2.46
CA THR A 58 -9.43 -23.38 -2.73
C THR A 58 -9.84 -22.19 -3.62
N LYS A 59 -10.41 -22.49 -4.79
CA LYS A 59 -10.97 -21.58 -5.82
C LYS A 59 -9.95 -20.80 -6.66
N SER A 60 -9.46 -21.47 -7.70
CA SER A 60 -9.44 -21.01 -9.09
C SER A 60 -9.32 -19.50 -9.30
N ASP A 61 -8.09 -19.10 -9.62
CA ASP A 61 -7.77 -18.46 -10.89
C ASP A 61 -8.62 -17.24 -11.29
N CYS A 62 -8.34 -16.13 -10.64
CA CYS A 62 -8.08 -14.92 -11.40
C CYS A 62 -6.73 -14.38 -10.93
N ALA A 63 -5.61 -14.92 -11.46
CA ALA A 63 -4.35 -14.21 -11.37
C ALA A 63 -4.62 -12.75 -11.79
N PHE A 64 -4.13 -11.79 -10.99
CA PHE A 64 -4.41 -10.38 -11.26
C PHE A 64 -4.07 -10.08 -12.72
N HIS A 65 -5.09 -9.71 -13.51
CA HIS A 65 -4.98 -9.75 -14.97
C HIS A 65 -3.95 -8.75 -15.52
N ASP A 66 -3.55 -7.77 -14.71
CA ASP A 66 -2.53 -6.77 -15.05
C ASP A 66 -1.28 -6.90 -14.15
N ALA A 67 -0.46 -7.91 -14.45
CA ALA A 67 0.80 -8.12 -13.73
C ALA A 67 1.74 -6.88 -13.73
N PRO A 68 1.86 -6.08 -14.82
CA PRO A 68 2.58 -4.81 -14.79
C PRO A 68 2.06 -3.82 -13.75
N LEU A 69 0.74 -3.63 -13.65
CA LEU A 69 0.12 -2.74 -12.67
C LEU A 69 0.37 -3.23 -11.25
N TYR A 70 0.21 -4.53 -11.00
CA TYR A 70 0.54 -5.11 -9.70
C TYR A 70 2.00 -4.83 -9.30
N ARG A 71 2.96 -5.12 -10.19
CA ARG A 71 4.38 -4.83 -9.93
C ARG A 71 4.66 -3.34 -9.75
N LYS A 72 3.97 -2.47 -10.50
CA LYS A 72 4.08 -1.00 -10.34
C LYS A 72 3.58 -0.54 -8.97
N ILE A 73 2.44 -1.06 -8.51
CA ILE A 73 1.88 -0.73 -7.19
C ILE A 73 2.80 -1.24 -6.09
N VAL A 74 3.16 -2.53 -6.12
CA VAL A 74 4.01 -3.14 -5.10
C VAL A 74 5.40 -2.51 -5.06
N GLY A 75 6.00 -2.20 -6.21
CA GLY A 75 7.29 -1.51 -6.27
C GLY A 75 7.24 -0.05 -5.81
N LYS A 76 6.05 0.53 -5.67
CA LYS A 76 5.83 1.85 -5.08
C LYS A 76 5.56 1.75 -3.58
N LEU A 77 5.03 0.65 -3.05
CA LEU A 77 4.83 0.52 -1.59
C LEU A 77 6.18 0.57 -0.86
N ILE A 78 6.25 1.42 0.17
CA ILE A 78 7.46 1.73 0.97
C ILE A 78 7.13 1.75 2.45
#